data_AF-A0A3D4GV90-F1
#
_entry.id   AF-A0A3D4GV90-F1
#
_cell.length_a   1.000
_cell.length_b   1.000
_cell.length_c   1.000
_cell.angle_alpha   90.00
_cell.angle_beta   90.00
_cell.angle_gamma   90.00
#
_symmetry.space_group_name_H-M   'P 1'
#
loop_
_entity.id
_entity.type
_entity.pdbx_description
1 polymer ?
#
loop_
_entity_poly.entity_id
_entity_poly.type
_entity_poly.pdbx_seq_one_letter_code
_entity_poly.pdbx_strand_id
1 'polypeptide(L)'
;IVVGFAMETENGLANARRKLKEKHLDLIVLNDLTVAGAGFGVDTNVVTLLESEGEPISLPKLSKLEVADRILDRLESYWAG
;
A
#
# COMPACT_ATOMS: atom_id res chain seq x y z
N ILE A 1 -15.46 -0.73 1.58
CA ILE A 1 -14.06 -0.26 1.56
C ILE A 1 -13.35 -0.71 2.83
N VAL A 2 -12.53 -1.74 2.69
CA VAL A 2 -11.62 -2.26 3.72
C VAL A 2 -10.21 -2.15 3.19
N VAL A 3 -9.36 -1.39 3.90
CA VAL A 3 -7.95 -1.19 3.55
C VAL A 3 -7.08 -1.99 4.51
N GLY A 4 -6.24 -2.86 3.97
CA GLY A 4 -5.20 -3.54 4.74
C GLY A 4 -3.84 -2.85 4.60
N PHE A 5 -3.00 -3.03 5.62
CA PHE A 5 -1.58 -2.70 5.55
C PHE A 5 -0.78 -3.98 5.71
N ALA A 6 0.25 -4.13 4.88
CA ALA A 6 1.17 -5.25 4.94
C ALA A 6 2.61 -4.75 4.92
N MET A 7 3.47 -5.55 5.50
CA MET A 7 4.91 -5.39 5.49
C MET A 7 5.47 -6.79 5.34
N GLU A 8 6.26 -7.00 4.31
CA GLU A 8 6.79 -8.32 3.97
C GLU A 8 8.30 -8.22 3.81
N THR A 9 9.02 -9.18 4.38
CA THR A 9 10.48 -9.25 4.26
C THR A 9 10.92 -9.99 2.98
N GLU A 10 10.03 -10.80 2.40
CA GLU A 10 10.26 -11.59 1.19
C GLU A 10 8.98 -11.72 0.38
N ASN A 11 9.10 -11.80 -0.96
CA ASN A 11 7.98 -12.02 -1.88
C ASN A 11 6.79 -11.06 -1.68
N GLY A 12 7.09 -9.78 -1.36
CA GLY A 12 6.10 -8.85 -0.83
C GLY A 12 4.84 -8.67 -1.69
N LEU A 13 5.00 -8.52 -3.01
CA LEU A 13 3.88 -8.38 -3.94
C LEU A 13 2.99 -9.63 -3.96
N ALA A 14 3.59 -10.83 -4.04
CA ALA A 14 2.84 -12.07 -4.07
C ALA A 14 2.06 -12.30 -2.76
N ASN A 15 2.71 -12.03 -1.62
CA ASN A 15 2.08 -12.13 -0.31
C ASN A 15 0.97 -11.09 -0.11
N ALA A 16 1.17 -9.86 -0.57
CA ALA A 16 0.17 -8.81 -0.51
C ALA A 16 -1.07 -9.17 -1.34
N ARG A 17 -0.88 -9.63 -2.60
CA ARG A 17 -1.99 -10.11 -3.45
C ARG A 17 -2.76 -11.26 -2.82
N ARG A 18 -2.06 -12.21 -2.22
CA ARG A 18 -2.70 -13.33 -1.50
C ARG A 18 -3.54 -12.83 -0.33
N LYS A 19 -2.98 -11.97 0.52
CA LYS A 19 -3.69 -11.38 1.68
C LYS A 19 -4.90 -10.55 1.25
N LEU A 20 -4.78 -9.78 0.17
CA LEU A 20 -5.88 -9.00 -0.37
C LEU A 20 -7.08 -9.89 -0.73
N LYS A 21 -6.84 -11.01 -1.42
CA LYS A 21 -7.87 -11.98 -1.77
C LYS A 21 -8.42 -12.73 -0.55
N GLU A 22 -7.56 -13.32 0.28
CA GLU A 22 -7.97 -14.14 1.43
C GLU A 22 -8.77 -13.34 2.46
N LYS A 23 -8.39 -12.07 2.68
CA LYS A 23 -9.04 -11.19 3.65
C LYS A 23 -10.13 -10.32 3.05
N HIS A 24 -10.45 -10.49 1.77
CA HIS A 24 -11.49 -9.75 1.06
C HIS A 24 -11.30 -8.22 1.20
N LEU A 25 -10.07 -7.76 0.98
CA LEU A 25 -9.73 -6.33 1.05
C LEU A 25 -9.99 -5.66 -0.30
N ASP A 26 -10.41 -4.40 -0.26
CA ASP A 26 -10.56 -3.57 -1.46
C ASP A 26 -9.20 -3.01 -1.91
N LEU A 27 -8.34 -2.68 -0.93
CA LEU A 27 -7.00 -2.13 -1.12
C LEU A 27 -6.04 -2.72 -0.08
N ILE A 28 -4.80 -2.99 -0.46
CA ILE A 28 -3.71 -3.29 0.47
C ILE A 28 -2.49 -2.39 0.20
N VAL A 29 -1.97 -1.79 1.26
CA VAL A 29 -0.78 -0.95 1.23
C VAL A 29 0.41 -1.78 1.68
N LEU A 30 1.29 -2.12 0.74
CA LEU A 30 2.52 -2.86 1.02
C LEU A 30 3.65 -1.89 1.32
N ASN A 31 4.16 -1.91 2.55
CA ASN A 31 5.31 -1.10 2.97
C ASN A 31 6.62 -1.81 2.62
N ASP A 32 7.56 -1.08 2.04
CA ASP A 32 8.92 -1.53 1.79
C ASP A 32 9.88 -0.92 2.82
N LEU A 33 10.33 -1.76 3.76
CA LEU A 33 11.32 -1.40 4.77
C LEU A 33 12.77 -1.59 4.32
N THR A 34 13.00 -2.15 3.13
CA THR A 34 14.35 -2.39 2.62
C THR A 34 14.98 -1.11 2.09
N VAL A 35 14.18 -0.09 1.82
CA VAL A 35 14.66 1.22 1.38
C VAL A 35 15.15 2.04 2.56
N ALA A 36 16.41 2.47 2.48
CA ALA A 36 17.05 3.25 3.53
C ALA A 36 16.25 4.51 3.91
N GLY A 37 15.98 4.65 5.20
CA GLY A 37 15.22 5.75 5.77
C GLY A 37 13.74 5.75 5.40
N ALA A 38 13.15 4.61 5.03
CA ALA A 38 11.69 4.43 4.93
C ALA A 38 11.19 3.49 6.04
N GLY A 39 10.00 3.76 6.59
CA GLY A 39 9.33 2.88 7.54
C GLY A 39 9.31 3.35 8.99
N PHE A 40 9.61 2.44 9.92
CA PHE A 40 9.52 2.72 11.36
C PHE A 40 10.63 3.67 11.82
N GLY A 41 10.29 4.56 12.77
CA GLY A 41 11.24 5.48 13.39
C GLY A 41 11.73 6.63 12.50
N VAL A 42 11.18 6.77 11.29
CA VAL A 42 11.49 7.84 10.32
C VAL A 42 10.21 8.42 9.74
N ASP A 43 10.24 9.59 9.11
CA ASP A 43 9.01 10.29 8.67
C ASP A 43 8.52 9.94 7.27
N THR A 44 9.24 9.07 6.57
CA THR A 44 8.95 8.70 5.18
C THR A 44 8.68 7.21 5.03
N ASN A 45 7.90 6.86 4.01
CA ASN A 45 7.62 5.50 3.58
C ASN A 45 7.88 5.33 2.09
N VAL A 46 8.14 4.08 1.69
CA VAL A 46 8.02 3.62 0.31
C VAL A 46 6.94 2.55 0.32
N VAL A 47 5.90 2.73 -0.48
CA VAL A 47 4.77 1.79 -0.51
C VAL A 47 4.37 1.44 -1.93
N THR A 48 3.79 0.26 -2.07
CA THR A 48 3.03 -0.12 -3.26
C THR A 48 1.57 -0.29 -2.86
N LEU A 49 0.68 0.32 -3.63
CA LEU A 49 -0.77 0.15 -3.50
C LEU A 49 -1.22 -1.00 -4.41
N LEU A 50 -1.97 -1.95 -3.86
CA LEU A 50 -2.53 -3.06 -4.62
C LEU A 50 -4.03 -3.16 -4.38
N GLU A 51 -4.79 -3.31 -5.45
CA GLU A 51 -6.23 -3.46 -5.41
C GLU A 51 -6.64 -4.87 -5.83
N SER A 52 -7.93 -5.19 -5.70
CA SER A 52 -8.51 -6.46 -6.17
C SER A 52 -8.30 -6.68 -7.66
N GLU A 53 -8.32 -5.61 -8.44
CA GLU A 53 -8.14 -5.60 -9.88
C GLU A 53 -7.17 -4.49 -10.28
N GLY A 54 -6.38 -4.72 -11.33
CA GLY A 54 -5.41 -3.75 -11.84
C GLY A 54 -3.97 -4.02 -11.42
N GLU A 55 -3.10 -3.17 -11.96
CA GLU A 55 -1.66 -3.25 -11.73
C GLU A 55 -1.25 -2.57 -10.42
N PRO A 56 -0.20 -3.07 -9.73
CA PRO A 56 0.32 -2.43 -8.53
C PRO A 56 0.82 -1.03 -8.84
N ILE A 57 0.50 -0.08 -7.96
CA ILE A 57 0.95 1.31 -8.08
C ILE A 57 2.08 1.53 -7.08
N SER A 58 3.31 1.55 -7.57
CA SER A 58 4.48 1.86 -6.75
C SER A 58 4.61 3.37 -6.57
N LEU A 59 4.66 3.81 -5.31
CA LEU A 59 4.89 5.20 -4.96
C LEU A 59 6.40 5.43 -4.70
N PRO A 60 6.92 6.63 -5.02
CA PRO A 60 8.28 6.99 -4.62
C PRO A 60 8.39 7.08 -3.09
N LYS A 61 9.59 7.35 -2.58
CA LYS A 61 9.78 7.66 -1.16
C LYS A 61 9.09 8.99 -0.85
N LEU A 62 8.07 8.93 -0.01
CA LEU A 62 7.20 10.05 0.34
C LEU A 62 7.14 10.19 1.86
N SER A 63 6.77 11.36 2.36
CA SER A 63 6.38 11.50 3.77
C SER A 63 5.15 10.65 4.08
N LYS A 64 4.96 10.29 5.35
CA LYS A 64 3.76 9.54 5.79
C LYS A 64 2.46 10.28 5.48
N LEU A 65 2.47 11.61 5.52
CA LEU A 65 1.30 12.43 5.17
C LEU A 65 1.00 12.32 3.67
N GLU A 66 2.01 12.47 2.81
CA GLU A 66 1.82 12.30 1.36
C GLU A 66 1.37 10.88 0.99
N VAL A 67 1.85 9.84 1.70
CA VAL A 67 1.35 8.47 1.53
C VAL A 67 -0.12 8.36 1.96
N ALA A 68 -0.50 8.99 3.06
CA ALA A 68 -1.90 9.01 3.51
C ALA A 68 -2.80 9.71 2.48
N ASP A 69 -2.37 10.85 1.93
CA ASP A 69 -3.09 11.57 0.88
C ASP A 69 -3.28 10.69 -0.35
N ARG A 70 -2.22 10.01 -0.82
CA ARG A 70 -2.31 9.09 -1.97
C ARG A 70 -3.25 7.91 -1.74
N ILE A 71 -3.33 7.40 -0.51
CA ILE A 71 -4.29 6.35 -0.16
C ILE A 71 -5.71 6.92 -0.25
N LEU A 72 -5.95 8.11 0.31
CA LEU A 72 -7.26 8.76 0.26
C LEU A 72 -7.70 9.07 -1.18
N ASP A 73 -6.80 9.60 -2.01
CA ASP A 73 -7.04 9.84 -3.45
C ASP A 73 -7.50 8.55 -4.14
N ARG A 74 -6.85 7.41 -3.83
CA ARG A 74 -7.25 6.13 -4.42
C ARG A 74 -8.62 5.68 -3.91
N LEU A 75 -8.91 5.85 -2.62
CA LEU A 75 -10.21 5.50 -2.05
C LEU A 75 -11.36 6.35 -2.60
N GLU A 76 -11.13 7.64 -2.88
CA GLU A 76 -12.14 8.52 -3.46
C GLU A 76 -12.66 7.98 -4.80
N SER A 77 -11.78 7.36 -5.60
CA SER A 77 -12.18 6.75 -6.88
C SER A 77 -13.19 5.61 -6.75
N TYR A 78 -13.33 4.98 -5.57
CA TYR A 78 -14.35 3.95 -5.31
C TYR A 78 -15.73 4.55 -5.01
N TRP A 79 -15.81 5.82 -4.63
CA TRP A 79 -17.08 6.51 -4.33
C TRP A 79 -17.61 7.33 -5.50
N ALA A 80 -16.77 7.63 -6.49
CA ALA A 80 -17.15 8.36 -7.69
C ALA A 80 -17.88 7.51 -8.75
N GLY A 81 -18.10 6.22 -8.49
CA GLY A 81 -18.87 5.29 -9.33
C GLY A 81 -20.09 4.75 -8.60
#